data_AF-A0AAV7WQ88-F1
#
_entry.id   AF-A0AAV7WQ88-F1
#
_cell.length_a   1.000
_cell.length_b   1.000
_cell.length_c   1.000
_cell.angle_alpha   90.00
_cell.angle_beta   90.00
_cell.angle_gamma   90.00
#
_symmetry.space_group_name_H-M   'P 1'
#
loop_
_entity.id
_entity.type
_entity.pdbx_description
1 polymer ?
#
loop_
_entity_poly.entity_id
_entity_poly.type
_entity_poly.pdbx_seq_one_letter_code
_entity_poly.pdbx_strand_id
1 'polypeptide(L)' 'VHDTQHERIVVVHGNGSIHSPRFPDTYPRSTVLVWRLVAVEENVRIQLTFDERFGLEDPEDDIC' A
#
# COMPACT_ATOMS: atom_id res chain seq x y z
N VAL A 1 6.32 -16.83 13.76
CA VAL A 1 5.34 -17.48 12.85
C VAL A 1 4.03 -16.73 12.97
N HIS A 2 3.54 -16.25 11.83
CA HIS A 2 2.25 -15.60 11.59
C HIS A 2 2.09 -14.15 12.08
N ASP A 3 2.18 -13.23 11.12
CA ASP A 3 1.16 -12.19 11.05
C ASP A 3 0.85 -11.84 9.58
N THR A 4 0.28 -12.82 8.87
CA THR A 4 -0.33 -12.61 7.54
C THR A 4 -1.71 -11.93 7.66
N GLN A 5 -2.15 -11.53 8.85
CA GLN A 5 -3.51 -11.01 9.07
C GLN A 5 -3.75 -9.65 8.40
N HIS A 6 -2.68 -8.93 8.09
CA HIS A 6 -2.72 -7.59 7.49
C HIS A 6 -2.40 -7.60 5.99
N GLU A 7 -2.25 -8.78 5.37
CA GLU A 7 -1.93 -8.92 3.95
C GLU A 7 -3.20 -8.84 3.09
N ARG A 8 -3.24 -7.87 2.18
CA ARG A 8 -4.25 -7.74 1.13
C ARG A 8 -3.64 -8.14 -0.20
N ILE A 9 -4.11 -9.25 -0.75
CA ILE A 9 -3.72 -9.69 -2.10
C ILE A 9 -4.47 -8.84 -3.11
N VAL A 10 -3.72 -8.20 -4.01
CA VAL A 10 -4.28 -7.45 -5.15
C VAL A 10 -3.82 -8.13 -6.42
N VAL A 11 -4.79 -8.70 -7.13
CA VAL A 11 -4.55 -9.29 -8.45
C VAL A 11 -4.58 -8.18 -9.49
N VAL A 12 -3.45 -7.99 -10.19
CA VAL A 12 -3.25 -6.91 -11.15
C VAL A 12 -3.64 -7.39 -12.55
N HIS A 13 -4.84 -7.01 -12.97
CA HIS A 13 -5.37 -7.29 -14.32
C HIS A 13 -4.95 -6.25 -15.37
N GLY A 14 -4.38 -5.12 -14.93
CA GLY A 14 -4.03 -3.99 -15.78
C GLY A 14 -3.70 -2.76 -14.92
N ASN A 15 -3.89 -1.56 -15.48
CA ASN A 15 -3.65 -0.32 -14.75
C ASN A 15 -4.67 -0.13 -13.62
N GLY A 16 -4.23 0.39 -12.49
CA GLY A 16 -5.06 0.70 -11.33
C GLY A 16 -4.32 1.58 -10.34
N SER A 17 -5.00 1.92 -9.25
CA SER A 17 -4.41 2.69 -8.15
C SER A 17 -4.72 2.04 -6.81
N ILE A 18 -3.78 2.19 -5.88
CA ILE A 18 -3.90 1.76 -4.50
C ILE A 18 -3.71 3.01 -3.65
N HIS A 19 -4.59 3.19 -2.68
CA HIS A 19 -4.54 4.33 -1.78
C HIS A 19 -4.35 3.87 -0.34
N SER A 20 -3.83 4.77 0.50
CA SER A 20 -3.84 4.59 1.93
C SER A 20 -5.28 4.43 2.45
N PRO A 21 -5.48 3.73 3.58
CA PRO A 21 -6.79 3.64 4.20
C PRO A 21 -7.36 5.04 4.47
N ARG A 22 -8.60 5.26 4.04
CA ARG A 22 -9.35 6.53 4.14
C ARG A 22 -8.88 7.68 3.24
N PHE A 23 -7.96 7.47 2.32
CA PHE A 23 -7.62 8.49 1.32
C PHE A 23 -8.90 9.05 0.65
N PRO A 24 -9.06 10.39 0.53
CA PRO A 24 -8.03 11.43 0.69
C PRO A 24 -7.81 11.94 2.12
N ASP A 25 -8.51 11.40 3.12
CA ASP A 25 -8.30 11.75 4.54
C ASP A 25 -6.99 11.16 5.07
N THR A 26 -6.59 11.60 6.26
CA THR A 26 -5.38 11.10 6.93
C THR A 26 -5.50 9.61 7.27
N TYR A 27 -4.41 8.88 6.99
CA TYR A 27 -4.32 7.47 7.32
C TYR A 27 -4.43 7.26 8.84
N PRO A 28 -5.08 6.18 9.32
CA PRO A 28 -5.21 5.92 10.75
C PRO A 28 -3.85 5.60 11.39
N ARG A 29 -3.61 6.15 12.59
CA ARG A 29 -2.50 5.72 13.45
C ARG A 29 -2.62 4.23 13.79
N SER A 30 -1.47 3.59 14.02
CA SER A 30 -1.36 2.18 14.37
C SER A 30 -1.95 1.23 13.31
N THR A 31 -1.97 1.65 12.04
CA THR A 31 -2.41 0.80 10.94
C THR A 31 -1.26 -0.07 10.45
N VAL A 32 -1.40 -1.38 10.54
CA VAL A 32 -0.51 -2.33 9.87
C VAL A 32 -1.22 -2.82 8.61
N LEU A 33 -0.57 -2.68 7.46
CA LEU A 33 -1.14 -3.07 6.16
C LEU A 33 -0.04 -3.49 5.20
N VAL A 34 -0.25 -4.60 4.51
CA VAL A 34 0.65 -5.10 3.47
C VAL A 34 -0.16 -5.35 2.21
N TRP A 35 0.26 -4.78 1.08
CA TRP A 35 -0.32 -5.13 -0.22
C TRP A 35 0.59 -6.12 -0.95
N ARG A 36 0.07 -7.32 -1.22
CA ARG A 36 0.75 -8.31 -2.05
C ARG A 36 0.20 -8.23 -3.47
N LEU A 37 0.98 -7.64 -4.37
CA LEU A 37 0.59 -7.49 -5.76
C LEU A 37 0.96 -8.75 -6.55
N VAL A 38 -0.01 -9.32 -7.27
CA VAL A 38 0.18 -10.53 -8.08
C VAL A 38 -0.25 -10.22 -9.50
N ALA A 39 0.68 -10.33 -10.45
CA ALA A 39 0.35 -10.20 -11.86
C ALA A 39 -0.50 -11.40 -12.30
N VAL A 40 -1.52 -11.14 -13.12
CA VAL A 40 -2.41 -12.18 -13.65
C VAL A 40 -1.71 -13.08 -14.67
N GLU A 41 -0.87 -12.47 -15.50
CA GLU A 41 -0.17 -13.16 -16.59
C GLU A 41 1.25 -13.54 -16.17
N GLU A 42 1.78 -14.61 -16.78
CA GLU A 42 3.18 -14.96 -16.64
C GLU A 42 4.06 -14.01 -17.50
N ASN A 43 5.30 -13.80 -17.09
CA ASN A 43 6.29 -12.97 -17.81
C ASN A 43 5.97 -11.47 -17.97
N VAL A 44 4.98 -10.94 -17.25
CA VAL A 44 4.75 -9.50 -17.15
C VAL A 44 5.41 -8.90 -15.90
N ARG A 45 5.54 -7.57 -15.87
CA ARG A 45 6.09 -6.83 -14.73
C ARG A 45 5.09 -5.80 -14.25
N ILE A 46 4.99 -5.65 -12.93
CA ILE A 46 4.18 -4.60 -12.30
C ILE A 46 5.06 -3.35 -12.16
N GLN A 47 4.59 -2.23 -12.71
CA GLN A 47 5.20 -0.92 -12.50
C GLN A 47 4.39 -0.15 -11.45
N LEU A 48 5.10 0.44 -10.48
CA LEU A 48 4.50 1.30 -9.46
C LEU A 48 5.03 2.71 -9.61
N THR A 49 4.14 3.68 -9.45
CA THR A 49 4.46 5.11 -9.44
C THR A 49 3.75 5.74 -8.25
N PHE A 50 4.47 6.57 -7.51
CA PHE A 50 3.87 7.39 -6.45
C PHE A 50 3.45 8.73 -7.06
N ASP A 51 2.26 9.19 -6.69
CA ASP A 51 1.79 10.51 -7.11
C ASP A 51 2.44 11.62 -6.26
N GLU A 52 2.21 12.87 -6.66
CA GLU A 52 2.70 14.05 -5.93
C GLU A 52 2.06 14.19 -4.53
N ARG A 53 1.04 13.40 -4.21
CA ARG A 53 0.31 13.42 -2.93
C ARG A 53 0.86 12.39 -1.95
N PHE A 54 2.04 11.82 -2.22
CA PHE A 54 2.74 10.93 -1.31
C PHE A 54 3.29 11.69 -0.09
N GLY A 55 2.43 11.92 0.91
CA GLY A 55 2.77 12.56 2.18
C GLY A 55 2.74 11.57 3.34
N LEU A 56 3.91 11.26 3.90
CA LEU A 56 4.08 10.48 5.12
C LEU A 56 4.45 11.40 6.29
N GLU A 57 4.27 10.92 7.52
CA GLU A 57 4.74 11.62 8.72
C GLU A 57 6.27 11.64 8.77
N ASP A 58 6.85 12.75 9.22
CA ASP A 58 8.30 12.86 9.39
C ASP A 58 8.75 11.94 10.54
N PRO A 59 9.95 11.33 10.44
CA PRO A 59 10.46 10.41 11.47
C PRO A 59 10.79 11.09 12.81
N GLU A 60 10.65 12.42 12.93
CA GLU A 60 11.13 13.22 14.05
C GLU A 60 10.05 13.66 15.06
N ASP A 61 8.79 13.26 14.91
CA ASP A 61 7.83 13.38 16.00
C ASP A 61 7.93 12.13 16.88
N ASP A 62 8.83 12.18 17.87
CA ASP A 62 9.14 11.21 18.94
C ASP A 62 7.91 10.85 19.84
N ILE A 63 6.71 10.86 19.26
CA ILE A 63 5.41 10.59 19.85
C ILE A 63 4.69 9.57 18.96
N CYS A 64 4.92 8.30 19.26
CA CYS A 64 3.99 7.21 18.94
C CYS A 64 2.83 7.18 19.94
#